data_AF-A0A948V904-F1
#
_entry.id   AF-A0A948V904-F1
#
_cell.length_a   1.000
_cell.length_b   1.000
_cell.length_c   1.000
_cell.angle_alpha   90.00
_cell.angle_beta   90.00
_cell.angle_gamma   90.00
#
_symmetry.space_group_name_H-M   'P 1'
#
loop_
_entity.id
_entity.type
_entity.pdbx_description
1 polymer ?
#
loop_
_entity_poly.entity_id
_entity_poly.type
_entity_poly.pdbx_seq_one_letter_code
_entity_poly.pdbx_strand_id
1 'polypeptide(L)'
;MKSSRSRFIRGLCTSALFLVFVLLSKDGLSQRKDLRWVGLYNVEMLAWLENENQMARLCPNTLSPEEKRACEAKNRRPKTWEIGVFTSPSTGAERIGKILMTAIPGSPLMAAFQGADASTPIPFQPDLYLEDWGYGPYFHQTVLDQRGPWFLLPKNPLPVPAWINLNDISKDFHIQSFEVGVIYELDGESIVVVTFTQSGILVRAEQPADMWCQEGDPPPLEPAETKEIKYQDLFDKNGHLKMTVKYMKGC
;
A
#
# COMPACT_ATOMS: atom_id res chain seq x y z
N MET A 1 -41.29 -77.95 6.55
CA MET A 1 -40.04 -78.70 6.24
C MET A 1 -38.87 -77.72 6.19
N LYS A 2 -37.83 -77.97 6.99
CA LYS A 2 -36.42 -77.51 6.90
C LYS A 2 -36.16 -75.99 6.96
N SER A 3 -35.64 -75.49 8.09
CA SER A 3 -34.20 -75.40 8.43
C SER A 3 -33.56 -74.13 7.83
N SER A 4 -33.41 -73.06 8.61
CA SER A 4 -32.16 -72.72 9.33
C SER A 4 -30.92 -72.60 8.44
N ARG A 5 -30.40 -71.38 8.32
CA ARG A 5 -28.98 -71.06 8.59
C ARG A 5 -28.73 -69.55 8.63
N SER A 6 -28.39 -69.11 9.84
CA SER A 6 -27.58 -67.94 10.15
C SER A 6 -26.28 -67.93 9.35
N ARG A 7 -25.87 -66.75 8.85
CA ARG A 7 -24.45 -66.35 8.78
C ARG A 7 -24.32 -64.83 8.93
N PHE A 8 -23.89 -64.48 10.14
CA PHE A 8 -23.03 -63.34 10.47
C PHE A 8 -21.95 -63.12 9.40
N ILE A 9 -21.84 -61.89 8.89
CA ILE A 9 -20.55 -61.33 8.46
C ILE A 9 -20.35 -60.04 9.24
N ARG A 10 -19.37 -60.12 10.14
CA ARG A 10 -18.78 -59.00 10.87
C ARG A 10 -17.88 -58.20 9.93
N GLY A 11 -17.91 -56.89 10.11
CA GLY A 11 -16.69 -56.09 10.20
C GLY A 11 -16.08 -55.64 8.89
N LEU A 12 -16.19 -54.35 8.60
CA LEU A 12 -15.04 -53.45 8.60
C LEU A 12 -15.55 -52.01 8.53
N CYS A 13 -15.71 -51.44 9.72
CA CYS A 13 -15.83 -50.01 9.95
C CYS A 13 -14.46 -49.42 9.63
N THR A 14 -14.27 -48.92 8.40
CA THR A 14 -13.13 -48.07 8.05
C THR A 14 -13.63 -46.63 8.09
N SER A 15 -13.74 -46.12 9.31
CA SER A 15 -13.76 -44.68 9.55
C SER A 15 -12.43 -44.13 9.07
N ALA A 16 -12.41 -43.63 7.84
CA ALA A 16 -11.33 -42.79 7.33
C ALA A 16 -11.30 -41.53 8.21
N LEU A 17 -10.50 -41.61 9.27
CA LEU A 17 -10.10 -40.48 10.08
C LEU A 17 -9.24 -39.60 9.15
N PHE A 18 -9.90 -38.66 8.45
CA PHE A 18 -9.24 -37.51 7.87
C PHE A 18 -8.64 -36.73 9.05
N LEU A 19 -7.43 -37.10 9.47
CA LEU A 19 -6.54 -36.16 10.12
C LEU A 19 -6.23 -35.09 9.06
N VAL A 20 -7.08 -34.07 9.04
CA VAL A 20 -6.63 -32.73 8.66
C VAL A 20 -5.61 -32.37 9.73
N PHE A 21 -4.35 -32.71 9.46
CA PHE A 21 -3.22 -32.05 10.07
C PHE A 21 -3.35 -30.58 9.65
N VAL A 22 -4.09 -29.82 10.45
CA VAL A 22 -3.84 -28.40 10.58
C VAL A 22 -2.43 -28.34 11.13
N LEU A 23 -1.47 -28.18 10.22
CA LEU A 23 -0.16 -27.65 10.53
C LEU A 23 -0.41 -26.26 11.12
N LEU A 24 -0.71 -26.25 12.42
CA LEU A 24 -0.45 -25.12 13.29
C LEU A 24 1.07 -24.99 13.31
N SER A 25 1.59 -24.31 12.30
CA SER A 25 2.98 -23.86 12.26
C SER A 25 3.29 -23.22 13.61
N LYS A 26 4.29 -23.77 14.29
CA LYS A 26 4.86 -23.25 15.52
C LYS A 26 5.67 -21.96 15.28
N ASP A 27 5.19 -21.07 14.41
CA ASP A 27 5.74 -19.73 14.16
C ASP A 27 4.98 -18.68 15.01
N GLY A 28 4.44 -19.11 16.16
CA GLY A 28 3.67 -18.31 17.10
C GLY A 28 4.49 -17.35 17.96
N LEU A 29 5.51 -16.72 17.38
CA LEU A 29 6.27 -15.64 18.00
C LEU A 29 6.61 -14.60 16.92
N SER A 30 5.87 -13.50 16.95
CA SER A 30 6.16 -12.23 16.25
C SER A 30 5.88 -12.17 14.75
N GLN A 31 4.66 -12.48 14.30
CA GLN A 31 4.12 -11.67 13.20
C GLN A 31 3.69 -10.32 13.78
N ARG A 32 4.66 -9.40 13.93
CA ARG A 32 4.29 -7.98 13.83
C ARG A 32 3.57 -7.85 12.50
N LYS A 33 2.30 -7.49 12.52
CA LYS A 33 1.69 -6.92 11.33
C LYS A 33 2.39 -5.58 11.13
N ASP A 34 3.45 -5.57 10.33
CA ASP A 34 4.10 -4.32 9.97
C ASP A 34 3.07 -3.52 9.16
N LEU A 35 2.46 -2.55 9.84
CA LEU A 35 1.63 -1.55 9.22
C LEU A 35 2.55 -0.76 8.30
N ARG A 36 2.25 -0.77 7.00
CA ARG A 36 3.08 -0.14 6.00
C ARG A 36 2.26 0.22 4.78
N TRP A 37 2.75 1.21 4.06
CA TRP A 37 2.32 1.54 2.71
C TRP A 37 3.44 1.31 1.72
N VAL A 38 3.07 1.09 0.47
CA VAL A 38 4.01 0.98 -0.65
C VAL A 38 3.71 2.03 -1.71
N GLY A 39 4.76 2.69 -2.20
CA GLY A 39 4.67 3.67 -3.27
C GLY A 39 4.45 2.99 -4.61
N LEU A 40 3.38 3.35 -5.31
CA LEU A 40 3.10 2.90 -6.68
C LEU A 40 3.71 3.85 -7.73
N TYR A 41 4.92 4.35 -7.45
CA TYR A 41 5.62 5.28 -8.31
C TYR A 41 7.11 4.90 -8.42
N ASN A 42 7.79 5.46 -9.41
CA ASN A 42 9.23 5.30 -9.60
C ASN A 42 9.89 6.65 -9.91
N VAL A 43 11.22 6.69 -9.87
CA VAL A 43 12.00 7.92 -10.13
C VAL A 43 11.71 8.51 -11.52
N GLU A 44 11.44 7.67 -12.52
CA GLU A 44 11.12 8.11 -13.88
C GLU A 44 9.78 8.86 -13.95
N MET A 45 8.76 8.39 -13.23
CA MET A 45 7.47 9.06 -13.10
C MET A 45 7.65 10.42 -12.44
N LEU A 46 8.41 10.48 -11.34
CA LEU A 46 8.68 11.72 -10.62
C LEU A 46 9.41 12.73 -11.52
N ALA A 47 10.45 12.28 -12.22
CA ALA A 47 11.16 13.12 -13.18
C ALA A 47 10.26 13.62 -14.31
N TRP A 48 9.29 12.80 -14.75
CA TRP A 48 8.34 13.19 -15.80
C TRP A 48 7.36 14.27 -15.33
N LEU A 49 6.86 14.18 -14.10
CA LEU A 49 6.00 15.21 -13.49
C LEU A 49 6.69 16.59 -13.47
N GLU A 50 8.00 16.59 -13.21
CA GLU A 50 8.84 17.79 -13.17
C GLU A 50 9.19 18.40 -14.53
N ASN A 51 8.81 17.77 -15.65
CA ASN A 51 9.13 18.30 -16.98
C ASN A 51 8.61 19.72 -17.18
N GLU A 52 7.48 20.09 -16.57
CA GLU A 52 6.92 21.45 -16.64
C GLU A 52 7.91 22.48 -16.07
N ASN A 53 8.47 22.19 -14.89
CA ASN A 53 9.43 23.04 -14.19
C ASN A 53 10.81 23.03 -14.87
N GLN A 54 11.08 22.03 -15.70
CA GLN A 54 12.36 21.85 -16.38
C GLN A 54 12.33 22.21 -17.86
N MET A 55 11.24 22.79 -18.37
CA MET A 55 11.06 23.00 -19.82
C MET A 55 12.17 23.82 -20.46
N ALA A 56 12.67 24.86 -19.78
CA ALA A 56 13.78 25.67 -20.29
C ALA A 56 15.09 24.87 -20.43
N ARG A 57 15.29 23.87 -19.57
CA ARG A 57 16.44 22.95 -19.61
C ARG A 57 16.26 21.89 -20.70
N LEU A 58 15.05 21.32 -20.80
CA LEU A 58 14.72 20.25 -21.74
C LEU A 58 14.61 20.74 -23.19
N CYS A 59 14.09 21.97 -23.38
CA CYS A 59 13.81 22.59 -24.66
C CYS A 59 14.44 24.00 -24.71
N PRO A 60 15.77 24.08 -24.83
CA PRO A 60 16.50 25.34 -24.74
C PRO A 60 16.19 26.29 -25.90
N ASN A 61 16.37 27.59 -25.67
CA ASN A 61 16.15 28.64 -26.69
C ASN A 61 17.15 28.60 -27.86
N THR A 62 18.15 27.73 -27.81
CA THR A 62 19.08 27.48 -28.92
C THR A 62 18.45 26.64 -30.04
N LEU A 63 17.35 25.94 -29.77
CA LEU A 63 16.56 25.24 -30.78
C LEU A 63 15.84 26.25 -31.70
N SER A 64 15.63 25.88 -32.96
CA SER A 64 14.75 26.67 -33.82
C SER A 64 13.31 26.72 -33.26
N PRO A 65 12.49 27.71 -33.62
CA PRO A 65 11.12 27.82 -33.12
C PRO A 65 10.24 26.59 -33.40
N GLU A 66 10.50 25.86 -34.47
CA GLU A 66 9.78 24.62 -34.80
C GLU A 66 10.23 23.46 -33.90
N GLU A 67 11.55 23.25 -33.77
CA GLU A 67 12.12 22.22 -32.90
C GLU A 67 11.75 22.44 -31.44
N LYS A 68 11.75 23.70 -30.98
CA LYS A 68 11.35 24.05 -29.62
C LYS A 68 9.88 23.68 -29.36
N ARG A 69 8.95 24.04 -30.26
CA ARG A 69 7.53 23.67 -30.13
C ARG A 69 7.33 22.16 -30.13
N ALA A 70 8.03 21.43 -30.99
CA ALA A 70 7.99 19.97 -31.02
C ALA A 70 8.54 19.35 -29.73
N CYS A 71 9.63 19.91 -29.19
CA CYS A 71 10.21 19.51 -27.91
C CYS A 71 9.24 19.74 -26.75
N GLU A 72 8.63 20.92 -26.66
CA GLU A 72 7.67 21.26 -25.60
C GLU A 72 6.44 20.34 -25.67
N ALA A 73 5.87 20.14 -26.85
CA ALA A 73 4.74 19.23 -27.04
C ALA A 73 5.08 17.79 -26.63
N LYS A 74 6.29 17.31 -26.94
CA LYS A 74 6.76 15.98 -26.54
C LYS A 74 6.93 15.85 -25.03
N ASN A 75 7.47 16.87 -24.37
CA ASN A 75 7.78 16.81 -22.93
C ASN A 75 6.58 17.15 -22.03
N ARG A 76 5.52 17.77 -22.57
CA ARG A 76 4.24 18.02 -21.88
C ARG A 76 3.24 16.87 -21.98
N ARG A 77 3.49 15.87 -22.83
CA ARG A 77 2.51 14.79 -23.04
C ARG A 77 2.39 13.91 -21.79
N PRO A 78 1.18 13.40 -21.49
CA PRO A 78 1.00 12.37 -20.48
C PRO A 78 1.88 11.14 -20.78
N LYS A 79 2.41 10.52 -19.73
CA LYS A 79 3.08 9.22 -19.81
C LYS A 79 2.42 8.27 -18.84
N THR A 80 2.21 7.04 -19.27
CA THR A 80 1.52 6.01 -18.49
C THR A 80 2.41 4.78 -18.33
N TRP A 81 2.40 4.21 -17.13
CA TRP A 81 3.00 2.93 -16.81
C TRP A 81 1.90 1.97 -16.34
N GLU A 82 2.15 0.68 -16.50
CA GLU A 82 1.22 -0.37 -16.11
C GLU A 82 1.82 -1.25 -15.03
N ILE A 83 1.05 -1.52 -13.98
CA ILE A 83 1.37 -2.52 -12.96
C ILE A 83 0.36 -3.65 -13.11
N GLY A 84 0.80 -4.89 -13.27
CA GLY A 84 -0.09 -6.04 -13.34
C GLY A 84 -0.76 -6.33 -12.00
N VAL A 85 -2.04 -6.73 -12.03
CA VAL A 85 -2.78 -7.17 -10.85
C VAL A 85 -3.11 -8.66 -11.00
N PHE A 86 -2.77 -9.45 -10.00
CA PHE A 86 -2.73 -10.91 -10.06
C PHE A 86 -3.43 -11.58 -8.88
N THR A 87 -3.88 -12.81 -9.08
CA THR A 87 -4.52 -13.61 -8.02
C THR A 87 -3.55 -14.15 -6.97
N SER A 88 -2.26 -14.28 -7.30
CA SER A 88 -1.24 -14.82 -6.40
C SER A 88 0.15 -14.23 -6.71
N PRO A 89 1.12 -14.29 -5.78
CA PRO A 89 2.45 -13.69 -5.94
C PRO A 89 3.38 -14.61 -6.75
N SER A 90 3.05 -14.82 -8.02
CA SER A 90 3.78 -15.72 -8.92
C SER A 90 3.74 -15.21 -10.35
N THR A 91 4.81 -15.43 -11.12
CA THR A 91 4.89 -15.04 -12.54
C THR A 91 3.92 -15.81 -13.44
N GLY A 92 3.44 -16.98 -13.00
CA GLY A 92 2.42 -17.77 -13.70
C GLY A 92 1.00 -17.51 -13.21
N ALA A 93 0.79 -16.55 -12.31
CA ALA A 93 -0.53 -16.25 -11.77
C ALA A 93 -1.45 -15.64 -12.83
N GLU A 94 -2.75 -15.89 -12.69
CA GLU A 94 -3.75 -15.23 -13.51
C GLU A 94 -3.73 -13.71 -13.26
N ARG A 95 -3.62 -12.94 -14.35
CA ARG A 95 -3.75 -11.49 -14.32
C ARG A 95 -5.22 -11.12 -14.40
N ILE A 96 -5.74 -10.49 -13.35
CA ILE A 96 -7.14 -10.05 -13.25
C ILE A 96 -7.34 -8.59 -13.66
N GLY A 97 -6.26 -7.86 -13.91
CA GLY A 97 -6.31 -6.50 -14.41
C GLY A 97 -4.95 -5.79 -14.37
N LYS A 98 -5.01 -4.46 -14.35
CA LYS A 98 -3.84 -3.59 -14.26
C LYS A 98 -4.15 -2.26 -13.58
N ILE A 99 -3.14 -1.70 -12.93
CA ILE A 99 -3.16 -0.32 -12.45
C ILE A 99 -2.40 0.51 -13.47
N LEU A 100 -3.05 1.56 -13.97
CA LEU A 100 -2.50 2.53 -14.90
C LEU A 100 -2.04 3.75 -14.10
N MET A 101 -0.74 3.94 -13.97
CA MET A 101 -0.15 5.14 -13.35
C MET A 101 0.15 6.16 -14.43
N THR A 102 -0.42 7.36 -14.36
CA THR A 102 -0.28 8.40 -15.39
C THR A 102 0.32 9.67 -14.81
N ALA A 103 1.50 10.04 -15.31
CA ALA A 103 2.18 11.29 -15.00
C ALA A 103 1.87 12.32 -16.09
N ILE A 104 1.26 13.44 -15.70
CA ILE A 104 1.06 14.60 -16.54
C ILE A 104 1.94 15.71 -15.95
N PRO A 105 2.88 16.28 -16.72
CA PRO A 105 3.76 17.34 -16.22
C PRO A 105 2.98 18.50 -15.60
N GLY A 106 3.39 18.92 -14.40
CA GLY A 106 2.71 20.00 -13.66
C GLY A 106 1.34 19.62 -13.06
N SER A 107 0.99 18.33 -12.99
CA SER A 107 -0.24 17.84 -12.36
C SER A 107 0.05 16.73 -11.35
N PRO A 108 -0.88 16.46 -10.42
CA PRO A 108 -0.87 15.26 -9.59
C PRO A 108 -0.68 13.95 -10.36
N LEU A 109 0.03 12.98 -9.75
CA LEU A 109 0.09 11.62 -10.27
C LEU A 109 -1.32 11.00 -10.23
N MET A 110 -1.81 10.55 -11.38
CA MET A 110 -3.13 9.95 -11.51
C MET A 110 -3.02 8.42 -11.59
N ALA A 111 -4.00 7.71 -11.04
CA ALA A 111 -4.07 6.27 -11.15
C ALA A 111 -5.49 5.77 -11.45
N ALA A 112 -5.58 4.67 -12.19
CA ALA A 112 -6.83 3.97 -12.45
C ALA A 112 -6.63 2.46 -12.50
N PHE A 113 -7.58 1.69 -11.97
CA PHE A 113 -7.63 0.25 -12.18
C PHE A 113 -8.45 -0.08 -13.43
N GLN A 114 -7.93 -0.97 -14.26
CA GLN A 114 -8.63 -1.53 -15.41
C GLN A 114 -8.65 -3.06 -15.30
N GLY A 115 -9.84 -3.67 -15.33
CA GLY A 115 -10.00 -5.12 -15.30
C GLY A 115 -9.47 -5.79 -16.57
N ALA A 116 -9.18 -7.10 -16.49
CA ALA A 116 -8.67 -7.88 -17.62
C ALA A 116 -9.67 -7.96 -18.80
N ASP A 117 -10.95 -7.74 -18.54
CA ASP A 117 -12.04 -7.66 -19.51
C ASP A 117 -12.08 -6.34 -20.30
N ALA A 118 -11.04 -5.51 -20.18
CA ALA A 118 -10.98 -4.16 -20.73
C ALA A 118 -12.14 -3.25 -20.27
N SER A 119 -12.63 -3.48 -19.05
CA SER A 119 -13.58 -2.61 -18.38
C SER A 119 -13.15 -1.14 -18.36
N THR A 120 -14.13 -0.25 -18.25
CA THR A 120 -13.90 1.19 -18.05
C THR A 120 -12.96 1.39 -16.87
N PRO A 121 -11.85 2.14 -17.04
CA PRO A 121 -10.94 2.41 -15.93
C PRO A 121 -11.65 3.07 -14.75
N ILE A 122 -11.45 2.52 -13.56
CA ILE A 122 -11.99 3.03 -12.30
C ILE A 122 -10.90 3.85 -11.61
N PRO A 123 -11.17 5.09 -11.17
CA PRO A 123 -10.20 5.88 -10.43
C PRO A 123 -9.62 5.10 -9.24
N PHE A 124 -8.29 5.13 -9.13
CA PHE A 124 -7.56 4.52 -8.03
C PHE A 124 -7.02 5.66 -7.17
N GLN A 125 -7.50 5.75 -5.93
CA GLN A 125 -7.06 6.78 -4.99
C GLN A 125 -5.96 6.25 -4.06
N PRO A 126 -4.96 7.07 -3.72
CA PRO A 126 -3.93 6.74 -2.73
C PRO A 126 -4.53 6.63 -1.33
N ASP A 127 -4.04 5.68 -0.53
CA ASP A 127 -4.37 5.61 0.91
C ASP A 127 -3.59 6.65 1.70
N LEU A 128 -2.36 6.89 1.26
CA LEU A 128 -1.51 7.94 1.78
C LEU A 128 -1.03 8.78 0.60
N TYR A 129 -1.42 10.06 0.61
CA TYR A 129 -1.00 11.04 -0.37
C TYR A 129 -0.11 12.06 0.30
N LEU A 130 1.19 11.98 0.02
CA LEU A 130 2.15 12.94 0.55
C LEU A 130 2.37 14.04 -0.49
N GLU A 131 1.83 15.21 -0.21
CA GLU A 131 2.07 16.40 -1.03
C GLU A 131 3.46 16.96 -0.77
N ASP A 132 4.39 16.70 -1.68
CA ASP A 132 5.63 17.47 -1.79
C ASP A 132 5.60 18.23 -3.11
N TRP A 133 5.99 19.50 -3.09
CA TRP A 133 6.05 20.39 -4.27
C TRP A 133 4.71 20.68 -4.99
N GLY A 134 3.56 20.46 -4.34
CA GLY A 134 2.25 20.83 -4.87
C GLY A 134 1.65 19.89 -5.93
N TYR A 135 2.32 18.77 -6.24
CA TYR A 135 1.83 17.76 -7.18
C TYR A 135 1.68 16.35 -6.56
N GLY A 136 1.82 16.22 -5.24
CA GLY A 136 1.73 14.95 -4.49
C GLY A 136 2.24 13.73 -5.26
N PRO A 137 3.55 13.66 -5.54
CA PRO A 137 4.14 12.57 -6.32
C PRO A 137 3.99 11.19 -5.66
N TYR A 138 3.73 11.20 -4.36
CA TYR A 138 3.89 10.07 -3.46
C TYR A 138 2.58 9.29 -3.28
N PHE A 139 2.17 8.59 -4.35
CA PHE A 139 1.00 7.72 -4.36
C PHE A 139 1.28 6.42 -3.61
N HIS A 140 0.85 6.34 -2.35
CA HIS A 140 1.08 5.18 -1.50
C HIS A 140 -0.21 4.38 -1.24
N GLN A 141 -0.07 3.05 -1.14
CA GLN A 141 -1.16 2.11 -0.91
C GLN A 141 -0.90 1.22 0.29
N THR A 142 -1.95 0.89 1.04
CA THR A 142 -1.86 -0.05 2.16
C THR A 142 -1.37 -1.41 1.69
N VAL A 143 -0.45 -2.02 2.45
CA VAL A 143 0.05 -3.37 2.22
C VAL A 143 -0.59 -4.33 3.21
N LEU A 144 -1.28 -5.36 2.71
CA LEU A 144 -1.86 -6.43 3.53
C LEU A 144 -0.89 -7.59 3.76
N ASP A 145 -0.03 -7.89 2.78
CA ASP A 145 1.01 -8.93 2.81
C ASP A 145 2.12 -8.58 1.81
N GLN A 146 3.32 -9.12 2.02
CA GLN A 146 4.48 -8.91 1.14
C GLN A 146 5.27 -10.22 0.95
N ARG A 147 5.64 -10.52 -0.30
CA ARG A 147 6.53 -11.65 -0.64
C ARG A 147 7.55 -11.23 -1.69
N GLY A 148 8.73 -10.81 -1.23
CA GLY A 148 9.74 -10.25 -2.13
C GLY A 148 9.22 -8.97 -2.79
N PRO A 149 9.21 -8.87 -4.14
CA PRO A 149 8.68 -7.70 -4.86
C PRO A 149 7.15 -7.72 -5.02
N TRP A 150 6.49 -8.75 -4.48
CA TRP A 150 5.04 -8.90 -4.55
C TRP A 150 4.37 -8.28 -3.32
N PHE A 151 3.33 -7.48 -3.56
CA PHE A 151 2.56 -6.79 -2.53
C PHE A 151 1.09 -7.10 -2.70
N LEU A 152 0.43 -7.50 -1.61
CA LEU A 152 -1.02 -7.69 -1.57
C LEU A 152 -1.68 -6.36 -1.21
N LEU A 153 -2.49 -5.82 -2.12
CA LEU A 153 -3.26 -4.61 -1.90
C LEU A 153 -4.69 -4.94 -1.48
N PRO A 154 -5.37 -4.04 -0.74
CA PRO A 154 -6.79 -4.18 -0.40
C PRO A 154 -7.71 -4.13 -1.61
N LYS A 155 -8.98 -4.53 -1.41
CA LYS A 155 -10.04 -4.31 -2.40
C LYS A 155 -10.41 -2.84 -2.45
N ASN A 156 -11.09 -2.40 -3.51
CA ASN A 156 -11.48 -1.02 -3.82
C ASN A 156 -10.29 -0.12 -4.25
N PRO A 157 -10.12 0.16 -5.55
CA PRO A 157 -10.98 -0.19 -6.68
C PRO A 157 -10.81 -1.63 -7.17
N LEU A 158 -9.86 -2.39 -6.62
CA LEU A 158 -9.67 -3.80 -6.98
C LEU A 158 -10.91 -4.63 -6.60
N PRO A 159 -11.32 -5.63 -7.41
CA PRO A 159 -12.52 -6.42 -7.15
C PRO A 159 -12.39 -7.28 -5.87
N VAL A 160 -11.17 -7.70 -5.57
CA VAL A 160 -10.77 -8.47 -4.38
C VAL A 160 -9.36 -8.02 -3.97
N PRO A 161 -8.90 -8.30 -2.74
CA PRO A 161 -7.48 -8.14 -2.42
C PRO A 161 -6.62 -8.92 -3.42
N ALA A 162 -5.64 -8.26 -4.02
CA ALA A 162 -4.89 -8.82 -5.13
C ALA A 162 -3.42 -8.41 -5.10
N TRP A 163 -2.60 -9.24 -5.74
CA TRP A 163 -1.15 -9.09 -5.74
C TRP A 163 -0.69 -8.21 -6.90
N ILE A 164 0.25 -7.32 -6.62
CA ILE A 164 1.00 -6.58 -7.63
C ILE A 164 2.48 -6.93 -7.53
N ASN A 165 3.22 -6.79 -8.63
CA ASN A 165 4.68 -6.93 -8.64
C ASN A 165 5.31 -5.59 -8.99
N LEU A 166 6.00 -4.97 -8.03
CA LEU A 166 6.57 -3.64 -8.30
C LEU A 166 7.77 -3.64 -9.23
N ASN A 167 8.38 -4.80 -9.50
CA ASN A 167 9.38 -4.91 -10.55
C ASN A 167 8.84 -4.56 -11.95
N ASP A 168 7.51 -4.52 -12.13
CA ASP A 168 6.87 -4.02 -13.36
C ASP A 168 7.23 -2.55 -13.63
N ILE A 169 7.49 -1.75 -12.58
CA ILE A 169 7.82 -0.32 -12.69
C ILE A 169 9.18 0.05 -12.11
N SER A 170 9.68 -0.63 -11.09
CA SER A 170 10.97 -0.32 -10.44
C SER A 170 11.50 -1.49 -9.63
N LYS A 171 12.82 -1.64 -9.57
CA LYS A 171 13.47 -2.53 -8.59
C LYS A 171 13.62 -1.88 -7.21
N ASP A 172 13.61 -0.55 -7.19
CA ASP A 172 13.71 0.27 -6.00
C ASP A 172 12.34 0.92 -5.77
N PHE A 173 11.54 0.30 -4.91
CA PHE A 173 10.21 0.79 -4.52
C PHE A 173 10.26 1.39 -3.12
N HIS A 174 9.46 2.42 -2.89
CA HIS A 174 9.38 3.09 -1.60
C HIS A 174 8.40 2.36 -0.69
N ILE A 175 8.85 1.99 0.52
CA ILE A 175 7.98 1.46 1.58
C ILE A 175 8.00 2.46 2.72
N GLN A 176 6.82 2.92 3.11
CA GLN A 176 6.63 3.72 4.31
C GLN A 176 6.10 2.83 5.42
N SER A 177 6.91 2.58 6.45
CA SER A 177 6.48 1.82 7.62
C SER A 177 5.91 2.74 8.70
N PHE A 178 5.13 2.17 9.60
CA PHE A 178 4.77 2.88 10.83
C PHE A 178 5.95 2.93 11.79
N GLU A 179 6.10 4.06 12.45
CA GLU A 179 7.23 4.33 13.33
C GLU A 179 6.76 4.77 14.71
N VAL A 180 7.50 4.33 15.73
CA VAL A 180 7.31 4.81 17.10
C VAL A 180 7.76 6.27 17.18
N GLY A 181 6.99 7.11 17.87
CA GLY A 181 7.26 8.54 18.01
C GLY A 181 6.71 9.39 16.88
N VAL A 182 6.27 8.80 15.76
CA VAL A 182 5.62 9.55 14.67
C VAL A 182 4.18 9.88 15.02
N ILE A 183 3.75 11.07 14.60
CA ILE A 183 2.38 11.55 14.77
C ILE A 183 1.56 11.19 13.53
N TYR A 184 0.45 10.52 13.79
CA TYR A 184 -0.52 10.15 12.78
C TYR A 184 -1.87 10.81 13.09
N GLU A 185 -2.68 10.98 12.06
CA GLU A 185 -4.10 11.27 12.21
C GLU A 185 -4.91 9.97 12.07
N LEU A 186 -5.87 9.75 12.97
CA LEU A 186 -6.81 8.65 12.93
C LEU A 186 -8.20 9.16 13.32
N ASP A 187 -9.16 9.06 12.39
CA ASP A 187 -10.55 9.48 12.61
C ASP A 187 -10.66 10.94 13.12
N GLY A 188 -9.76 11.82 12.68
CA GLY A 188 -9.68 13.24 13.07
C GLY A 188 -8.90 13.52 14.37
N GLU A 189 -8.39 12.48 15.05
CA GLU A 189 -7.54 12.62 16.23
C GLU A 189 -6.06 12.52 15.87
N SER A 190 -5.23 13.38 16.48
CA SER A 190 -3.78 13.30 16.37
C SER A 190 -3.20 12.43 17.47
N ILE A 191 -2.48 11.39 17.07
CA ILE A 191 -1.96 10.35 17.96
C ILE A 191 -0.47 10.10 17.71
N VAL A 192 0.27 9.87 18.79
CA VAL A 192 1.67 9.45 18.75
C VAL A 192 1.74 7.96 19.05
N VAL A 193 2.39 7.19 18.18
CA VAL A 193 2.63 5.76 18.41
C VAL A 193 3.70 5.61 19.47
N VAL A 194 3.35 5.03 20.62
CA VAL A 194 4.28 4.77 21.72
C VAL A 194 5.01 3.44 21.54
N THR A 195 4.29 2.40 21.16
CA THR A 195 4.87 1.08 20.84
C THR A 195 3.86 0.20 20.11
N PHE A 196 4.36 -0.84 19.45
CA PHE A 196 3.56 -1.93 18.91
C PHE A 196 3.34 -3.00 19.98
N THR A 197 2.12 -3.55 20.04
CA THR A 197 1.76 -4.69 20.87
C THR A 197 1.48 -5.91 19.99
N GLN A 198 1.14 -7.04 20.61
CA GLN A 198 0.69 -8.23 19.87
C GLN A 198 -0.69 -8.01 19.22
N SER A 199 -1.56 -7.20 19.83
CA SER A 199 -2.94 -6.98 19.40
C SER A 199 -3.15 -5.67 18.64
N GLY A 200 -2.20 -4.74 18.66
CA GLY A 200 -2.36 -3.43 18.04
C GLY A 200 -1.19 -2.49 18.31
N ILE A 201 -1.53 -1.23 18.54
CA ILE A 201 -0.60 -0.15 18.86
C ILE A 201 -1.01 0.54 20.15
N LEU A 202 -0.04 0.84 21.01
CA LEU A 202 -0.23 1.79 22.11
C LEU A 202 0.03 3.19 21.59
N VAL A 203 -0.91 4.09 21.84
CA VAL A 203 -0.84 5.47 21.41
C VAL A 203 -1.14 6.41 22.56
N ARG A 204 -0.69 7.65 22.44
CA ARG A 204 -1.12 8.77 23.28
C ARG A 204 -1.53 9.95 22.41
N ALA A 205 -2.19 10.93 23.01
CA ALA A 205 -2.42 12.21 22.34
C ALA A 205 -1.09 12.91 22.02
N GLU A 206 -1.08 13.65 20.92
CA GLU A 206 -0.03 14.60 20.57
C GLU A 206 0.10 15.69 21.66
N GLN A 207 1.34 16.09 21.94
CA GLN A 207 1.71 17.17 22.84
C GLN A 207 2.56 18.23 22.11
N PRO A 208 2.66 19.47 22.65
CA PRO A 208 3.50 20.51 22.05
C PRO A 208 4.97 20.12 21.84
N ALA A 209 5.50 19.21 22.65
CA ALA A 209 6.87 18.71 22.53
C ALA A 209 7.11 17.83 21.30
N ASP A 210 6.07 17.20 20.74
CA ASP A 210 6.20 16.23 19.65
C ASP A 210 6.46 16.88 18.29
N MET A 211 6.03 18.14 18.12
CA MET A 211 6.29 18.98 16.95
C MET A 211 6.93 20.30 17.37
N TRP A 212 8.05 20.20 18.09
CA TRP A 212 8.78 21.39 18.50
C TRP A 212 9.56 21.98 17.33
N CYS A 213 9.16 23.19 16.92
CA CYS A 213 9.70 23.90 15.76
C CYS A 213 10.36 25.23 16.12
N GLN A 214 10.49 25.52 17.41
CA GLN A 214 11.02 26.79 17.89
C GLN A 214 12.49 26.66 18.25
N GLU A 215 13.19 27.79 18.31
CA GLU A 215 14.57 27.81 18.80
C GLU A 215 14.64 27.36 20.27
N GLY A 216 15.63 26.53 20.59
CA GLY A 216 15.85 25.98 21.93
C GLY A 216 15.36 24.56 22.11
N ASP A 217 15.42 24.07 23.36
CA ASP A 217 15.02 22.70 23.70
C ASP A 217 13.49 22.55 23.68
N PRO A 218 12.96 21.40 23.23
CA PRO A 218 11.54 21.12 23.33
C PRO A 218 11.10 21.12 24.80
N PRO A 219 9.85 21.54 25.10
CA PRO A 219 9.31 21.39 26.44
C PRO A 219 9.32 19.91 26.84
N PRO A 220 9.49 19.59 28.14
CA PRO A 220 9.44 18.21 28.59
C PRO A 220 8.06 17.60 28.28
N LEU A 221 8.04 16.32 27.91
CA LEU A 221 6.79 15.59 27.74
C LEU A 221 6.06 15.49 29.09
N GLU A 222 4.79 15.89 29.09
CA GLU A 222 3.91 15.70 30.22
C GLU A 222 3.47 14.23 30.31
N PRO A 223 3.22 13.69 31.52
CA PRO A 223 2.61 12.38 31.67
C PRO A 223 1.30 12.30 30.89
N ALA A 224 1.17 11.33 30.00
CA ALA A 224 -0.02 11.12 29.19
C ALA A 224 -0.57 9.70 29.37
N GLU A 225 -1.90 9.61 29.37
CA GLU A 225 -2.59 8.33 29.31
C GLU A 225 -2.35 7.68 27.94
N THR A 226 -2.02 6.39 27.96
CA THR A 226 -1.91 5.59 26.74
C THR A 226 -3.17 4.77 26.53
N LYS A 227 -3.66 4.73 25.29
CA LYS A 227 -4.75 3.84 24.86
C LYS A 227 -4.22 2.81 23.86
N GLU A 228 -4.72 1.58 23.94
CA GLU A 228 -4.46 0.57 22.92
C GLU A 228 -5.51 0.65 21.81
N ILE A 229 -5.05 0.70 20.56
CA ILE A 229 -5.90 0.56 19.38
C ILE A 229 -5.59 -0.77 18.72
N LYS A 230 -6.58 -1.64 18.59
CA LYS A 230 -6.38 -2.98 18.02
C LYS A 230 -6.13 -2.88 16.52
N TYR A 231 -5.32 -3.79 15.98
CA TYR A 231 -5.00 -3.79 14.54
C TYR A 231 -6.24 -3.78 13.65
N GLN A 232 -7.29 -4.54 14.00
CA GLN A 232 -8.55 -4.57 13.24
C GLN A 232 -9.24 -3.20 13.15
N ASP A 233 -9.03 -2.32 14.14
CA ASP A 233 -9.66 -1.00 14.23
C ASP A 233 -8.82 0.06 13.48
N LEU A 234 -7.64 -0.30 12.97
CA LEU A 234 -6.78 0.57 12.16
C LEU A 234 -7.10 0.52 10.67
N PHE A 235 -7.89 -0.48 10.25
CA PHE A 235 -8.30 -0.64 8.85
C PHE A 235 -9.79 -0.35 8.69
N ASP A 236 -10.17 0.08 7.48
CA ASP A 236 -11.55 0.14 7.08
C ASP A 236 -12.11 -1.25 6.72
N LYS A 237 -13.40 -1.32 6.35
CA LYS A 237 -14.06 -2.56 5.93
C LYS A 237 -13.50 -3.20 4.65
N ASN A 238 -12.62 -2.50 3.94
CA ASN A 238 -11.99 -2.93 2.70
C ASN A 238 -10.52 -3.31 2.88
N GLY A 239 -9.94 -3.05 4.05
CA GLY A 239 -8.56 -3.34 4.37
C GLY A 239 -7.60 -2.18 4.08
N HIS A 240 -8.10 -0.97 3.84
CA HIS A 240 -7.26 0.23 3.77
C HIS A 240 -6.96 0.73 5.18
N LEU A 241 -5.73 1.15 5.43
CA LEU A 241 -5.38 1.83 6.66
C LEU A 241 -6.12 3.17 6.76
N LYS A 242 -6.74 3.42 7.91
CA LYS A 242 -7.42 4.70 8.19
C LYS A 242 -6.47 5.80 8.63
N MET A 243 -5.27 5.44 9.05
CA MET A 243 -4.28 6.38 9.58
C MET A 243 -3.56 7.09 8.45
N THR A 244 -3.20 8.35 8.65
CA THR A 244 -2.32 9.11 7.75
C THR A 244 -1.20 9.76 8.55
N VAL A 245 -0.04 9.97 7.93
CA VAL A 245 1.04 10.73 8.57
C VAL A 245 0.60 12.18 8.67
N LYS A 246 0.58 12.76 9.87
CA LYS A 246 0.09 14.13 10.08
C LYS A 246 1.09 15.18 9.58
N TYR A 247 2.38 14.97 9.89
CA TYR A 247 3.45 15.90 9.56
C TYR A 247 4.47 15.22 8.66
N MET A 248 4.61 15.71 7.43
CA MET A 248 5.46 15.10 6.41
C MET A 248 6.93 15.55 6.52
N LYS A 249 7.19 16.67 7.19
CA LYS A 249 8.51 17.18 7.48
C LYS A 249 8.50 17.62 8.95
N GLY A 250 9.53 17.23 9.68
CA GLY A 250 9.86 17.94 10.90
C GLY A 250 10.16 19.39 10.55
N CYS A 251 10.02 20.24 11.54
CA CYS A 251 10.85 21.42 11.57
C CYS A 251 12.30 20.97 11.84
#